data_AF-A0A7R6Z563-F1
#
_entry.id   AF-A0A7R6Z563-F1
#
_cell.length_a   1.000
_cell.length_b   1.000
_cell.length_c   1.000
_cell.angle_alpha   90.00
_cell.angle_beta   90.00
_cell.angle_gamma   90.00
#
_symmetry.space_group_name_H-M   'P 1'
#
loop_
_entity.id
_entity.type
_entity.pdbx_description
1 polymer ?
#
loop_
_entity_poly.entity_id
_entity_poly.type
_entity_poly.pdbx_seq_one_letter_code
_entity_poly.pdbx_strand_id
1 'polypeptide(L)'
;MAARDDFVKLESLATVKLGLKSGADDFFFVQRGSAAGHGNLVPSRGAVAVTGKDSWHGVISSRDLIPAILNPHQLFDGKQRTLTISKQTKHLYLAPRAGALKEDLKDYVRLGEIAGLPNQKLVAANAEDAWYRQVRSRVYSRWALPYNSAYDYGAWDNEFGAILNGRFVGVDAIDDENQLLLGAVLNTTMTAMCRLLEGVATGVEGAYDVGPPAARKMRVPDIRRFDPSRIAEVTDTFQAMREANIMPPAPSTEGKVSLLRRHLDVAVLCALGMSAGQATALLDRLYASYGRWRGGVEKVETKMRSNRRAMNALGQSRTVNPIEATGRRVWDEIRHDAPNFPSDFVAKDEVIEVIGVPTDAYIPESEPLIEAGIITTKKKRLDLKHCGRVAYARMLRIIGFAGLFEIPVSHVRCMAIVALFEEHHAKLREAARQRAEKYVSSKESVDAVVNVTIRHWLKTCRDAALARPTDEVRVEAKTH
;
A
#
# COMPACT_ATOMS: atom_id res chain seq x y z
N MET A 1 -26.59 -4.70 16.01
CA MET A 1 -26.76 -5.31 14.68
C MET A 1 -26.24 -6.74 14.65
N ALA A 2 -24.98 -7.00 15.04
CA ALA A 2 -24.38 -8.34 15.06
C ALA A 2 -25.08 -9.40 15.94
N ALA A 3 -25.99 -9.03 16.83
CA ALA A 3 -26.78 -9.95 17.64
C ALA A 3 -28.27 -10.02 17.26
N ARG A 4 -28.76 -9.22 16.30
CA ARG A 4 -30.16 -9.31 15.86
C ARG A 4 -30.37 -10.56 15.03
N ASP A 5 -31.50 -11.23 15.16
CA ASP A 5 -31.86 -12.47 14.46
C ASP A 5 -32.46 -12.21 13.06
N ASP A 6 -32.96 -11.00 12.82
CA ASP A 6 -33.48 -10.52 11.53
C ASP A 6 -32.40 -10.02 10.56
N PHE A 7 -31.13 -10.31 10.87
CA PHE A 7 -29.99 -10.11 9.99
C PHE A 7 -29.39 -11.48 9.63
N VAL A 8 -29.01 -11.67 8.38
CA VAL A 8 -28.40 -12.93 7.91
C VAL A 8 -27.12 -12.66 7.16
N LYS A 9 -26.26 -13.67 7.04
CA LYS A 9 -25.05 -13.56 6.22
C LYS A 9 -25.44 -13.34 4.76
N LEU A 10 -24.75 -12.46 4.04
CA LEU A 10 -25.02 -12.17 2.64
C LEU A 10 -25.04 -13.43 1.76
N GLU A 11 -24.19 -14.41 2.05
CA GLU A 11 -24.15 -15.69 1.31
C GLU A 11 -25.45 -16.50 1.37
N SER A 12 -26.33 -16.22 2.35
CA SER A 12 -27.64 -16.87 2.45
C SER A 12 -28.72 -16.24 1.57
N LEU A 13 -28.46 -15.05 1.03
CA LEU A 13 -29.37 -14.32 0.14
C LEU A 13 -28.82 -14.16 -1.27
N ALA A 14 -27.50 -14.25 -1.44
CA ALA A 14 -26.82 -13.88 -2.67
C ALA A 14 -25.57 -14.73 -2.97
N THR A 15 -25.32 -14.96 -4.25
CA THR A 15 -24.03 -15.46 -4.72
C THR A 15 -23.02 -14.31 -4.76
N VAL A 16 -21.79 -14.57 -4.29
CA VAL A 16 -20.73 -13.56 -4.17
C VAL A 16 -19.49 -14.01 -4.93
N LYS A 17 -19.08 -13.21 -5.92
CA LYS A 17 -18.00 -13.50 -6.88
C LYS A 17 -16.98 -12.37 -6.88
N LEU A 18 -15.69 -12.70 -7.00
CA LEU A 18 -14.67 -11.68 -7.25
C LEU A 18 -14.75 -11.26 -8.70
N GLY A 19 -14.65 -9.96 -9.00
CA GLY A 19 -14.54 -9.50 -10.39
C GLY A 19 -13.33 -10.10 -11.14
N LEU A 20 -13.34 -9.93 -12.45
CA LEU A 20 -12.36 -10.48 -13.38
C LEU A 20 -10.93 -10.00 -13.07
N LYS A 21 -10.01 -10.94 -12.86
CA LYS A 21 -8.57 -10.71 -12.89
C LYS A 21 -8.00 -11.24 -14.20
N SER A 22 -7.76 -10.36 -15.17
CA SER A 22 -7.31 -10.76 -16.51
C SER A 22 -5.84 -11.20 -16.56
N GLY A 23 -5.02 -10.68 -15.64
CA GLY A 23 -3.56 -10.83 -15.65
C GLY A 23 -2.83 -9.75 -16.45
N ALA A 24 -3.53 -9.08 -17.37
CA ALA A 24 -3.01 -7.99 -18.19
C ALA A 24 -4.12 -6.96 -18.45
N ASP A 25 -4.52 -6.24 -17.39
CA ASP A 25 -5.67 -5.33 -17.46
C ASP A 25 -5.45 -4.20 -18.49
N ASP A 26 -4.20 -3.80 -18.72
CA ASP A 26 -3.78 -2.82 -19.74
C ASP A 26 -4.00 -3.32 -21.19
N PHE A 27 -4.04 -4.64 -21.39
CA PHE A 27 -4.33 -5.25 -22.68
C PHE A 27 -5.83 -5.54 -22.86
N PHE A 28 -6.45 -6.21 -21.89
CA PHE A 28 -7.81 -6.71 -22.01
C PHE A 28 -8.89 -5.64 -21.79
N PHE A 29 -8.58 -4.55 -21.08
CA PHE A 29 -9.51 -3.43 -20.93
C PHE A 29 -9.07 -2.27 -21.81
N VAL A 30 -9.73 -2.11 -22.95
CA VAL A 30 -9.47 -1.01 -23.88
C VAL A 30 -10.37 0.17 -23.56
N GLN A 31 -9.87 1.39 -23.74
CA GLN A 31 -10.65 2.60 -23.57
C GLN A 31 -11.40 2.92 -24.86
N ARG A 32 -12.68 3.28 -24.76
CA ARG A 32 -13.45 3.81 -25.89
C ARG A 32 -12.82 5.14 -26.35
N GLY A 33 -12.40 5.21 -27.61
CA GLY A 33 -11.83 6.40 -28.22
C GLY A 33 -12.91 7.32 -28.82
N SER A 34 -12.55 8.57 -29.10
CA SER A 34 -13.36 9.47 -29.93
C SER A 34 -12.97 9.32 -31.40
N ALA A 35 -13.95 9.27 -32.30
CA ALA A 35 -13.70 9.17 -33.75
C ALA A 35 -12.98 10.40 -34.34
N ALA A 36 -12.85 11.50 -33.58
CA ALA A 36 -12.36 12.78 -34.05
C ALA A 36 -10.83 12.97 -33.96
N GLY A 37 -10.10 12.06 -33.29
CA GLY A 37 -8.69 12.29 -32.93
C GLY A 37 -7.62 11.68 -33.85
N HIS A 38 -7.98 10.71 -34.69
CA HIS A 38 -7.01 9.94 -35.47
C HIS A 38 -7.48 9.82 -36.91
N GLY A 39 -6.68 10.35 -37.84
CA GLY A 39 -7.02 10.65 -39.23
C GLY A 39 -7.95 9.64 -39.90
N ASN A 40 -9.06 10.13 -40.44
CA ASN A 40 -10.01 9.44 -41.33
C ASN A 40 -10.53 8.04 -40.93
N LEU A 41 -10.27 7.54 -39.72
CA LEU A 41 -10.87 6.31 -39.22
C LEU A 41 -12.31 6.58 -38.79
N VAL A 42 -13.19 6.79 -39.76
CA VAL A 42 -14.63 6.81 -39.53
C VAL A 42 -15.03 5.35 -39.22
N PRO A 43 -15.45 5.03 -37.98
CA PRO A 43 -15.83 3.67 -37.66
C PRO A 43 -16.98 3.25 -38.57
N SER A 44 -16.80 2.14 -39.28
CA SER A 44 -17.87 1.49 -40.03
C SER A 44 -19.00 1.07 -39.07
N ARG A 45 -20.22 0.91 -39.59
CA ARG A 45 -21.37 0.51 -38.78
C ARG A 45 -21.07 -0.82 -38.08
N GLY A 46 -21.01 -0.80 -36.75
CA GLY A 46 -20.73 -1.98 -35.93
C GLY A 46 -19.26 -2.13 -35.50
N ALA A 47 -18.45 -1.09 -35.66
CA ALA A 47 -17.09 -1.03 -35.12
C ALA A 47 -16.93 0.14 -34.12
N VAL A 48 -15.93 0.04 -33.24
CA VAL A 48 -15.66 1.01 -32.17
C VAL A 48 -14.19 1.38 -32.22
N ALA A 49 -13.89 2.68 -32.29
CA ALA A 49 -12.55 3.19 -32.10
C ALA A 49 -12.13 2.99 -30.64
N VAL A 50 -10.95 2.43 -30.41
CA VAL A 50 -10.43 2.14 -29.07
C VAL A 50 -8.97 2.57 -28.93
N THR A 51 -8.59 2.87 -27.69
CA THR A 51 -7.21 3.01 -27.26
C THR A 51 -6.87 1.85 -26.33
N GLY A 52 -5.87 1.06 -26.70
CA GLY A 52 -5.44 -0.12 -25.96
C GLY A 52 -4.07 0.04 -25.29
N LYS A 53 -3.42 -1.11 -25.08
CA LYS A 53 -2.07 -1.23 -24.51
C LYS A 53 -1.07 -0.35 -25.25
N ASP A 54 -0.15 0.25 -24.48
CA ASP A 54 0.96 1.09 -24.97
C ASP A 54 0.49 2.22 -25.89
N SER A 55 -0.70 2.77 -25.59
CA SER A 55 -1.37 3.80 -26.40
C SER A 55 -1.55 3.37 -27.85
N TRP A 56 -1.78 2.08 -28.11
CA TRP A 56 -2.21 1.61 -29.42
C TRP A 56 -3.61 2.14 -29.74
N HIS A 57 -3.85 2.50 -31.00
CA HIS A 57 -5.14 2.98 -31.47
C HIS A 57 -5.60 2.14 -32.66
N GLY A 58 -6.88 1.81 -32.69
CA GLY A 58 -7.47 1.11 -33.82
C GLY A 58 -8.98 0.96 -33.70
N VAL A 59 -9.56 0.27 -34.67
CA VAL A 59 -10.98 0.02 -34.78
C VAL A 59 -11.23 -1.48 -34.60
N ILE A 60 -12.07 -1.80 -33.61
CA ILE A 60 -12.44 -3.18 -33.28
C ILE A 60 -13.96 -3.32 -33.38
N SER A 61 -14.42 -4.41 -33.98
CA SER A 61 -15.84 -4.75 -34.05
C SER A 61 -16.49 -4.71 -32.66
N SER A 62 -17.65 -4.06 -32.57
CA SER A 62 -18.43 -3.99 -31.32
C SER A 62 -18.86 -5.35 -30.80
N ARG A 63 -18.86 -6.40 -31.65
CA ARG A 63 -19.17 -7.77 -31.28
C ARG A 63 -18.05 -8.48 -30.53
N ASP A 64 -16.83 -7.95 -30.61
CA ASP A 64 -15.64 -8.47 -29.95
C ASP A 64 -15.28 -7.62 -28.71
N LEU A 65 -16.21 -6.73 -28.29
CA LEU A 65 -16.08 -5.82 -27.17
C LEU A 65 -17.31 -5.90 -26.27
N ILE A 66 -17.10 -5.85 -24.96
CA ILE A 66 -18.18 -5.89 -23.96
C ILE A 66 -18.02 -4.69 -23.02
N PRO A 67 -19.09 -3.96 -22.63
CA PRO A 67 -18.99 -2.93 -21.62
C PRO A 67 -18.28 -3.41 -20.35
N ALA A 68 -17.43 -2.58 -19.77
CA ALA A 68 -16.63 -2.97 -18.62
C ALA A 68 -16.38 -1.78 -17.68
N ILE A 69 -16.28 -2.10 -16.38
CA ILE A 69 -15.95 -1.13 -15.34
C ILE A 69 -14.64 -1.54 -14.66
N LEU A 70 -13.63 -0.67 -14.76
CA LEU A 70 -12.29 -0.97 -14.26
C LEU A 70 -12.09 -0.50 -12.82
N ASN A 71 -12.76 0.59 -12.43
CA ASN A 71 -12.55 1.23 -11.14
C ASN A 71 -13.81 1.92 -10.61
N PRO A 72 -14.02 1.95 -9.28
CA PRO A 72 -15.11 2.71 -8.67
C PRO A 72 -15.11 4.21 -9.01
N HIS A 73 -13.95 4.83 -9.28
CA HIS A 73 -13.88 6.25 -9.66
C HIS A 73 -14.59 6.57 -10.99
N GLN A 74 -14.86 5.56 -11.82
CA GLN A 74 -15.58 5.73 -13.09
C GLN A 74 -17.10 5.86 -12.87
N LEU A 75 -17.56 5.68 -11.63
CA LEU A 75 -18.95 5.77 -11.20
C LEU A 75 -19.22 7.13 -10.54
N PHE A 76 -18.47 8.14 -10.99
CA PHE A 76 -18.62 9.54 -10.62
C PHE A 76 -18.94 10.33 -11.88
N ASP A 77 -20.00 11.13 -11.81
CA ASP A 77 -20.27 12.20 -12.75
C ASP A 77 -19.88 13.53 -12.08
N GLY A 78 -18.73 14.05 -12.47
CA GLY A 78 -18.09 15.17 -11.78
C GLY A 78 -17.79 14.86 -10.31
N LYS A 79 -18.52 15.50 -9.39
CA LYS A 79 -18.41 15.30 -7.94
C LYS A 79 -19.44 14.32 -7.38
N GLN A 80 -20.41 13.91 -8.18
CA GLN A 80 -21.54 13.11 -7.73
C GLN A 80 -21.33 11.65 -8.08
N ARG A 81 -21.62 10.74 -7.14
CA ARG A 81 -21.59 9.29 -7.40
C ARG A 81 -22.89 8.87 -8.09
N THR A 82 -22.77 8.09 -9.16
CA THR A 82 -23.92 7.47 -9.82
C THR A 82 -24.32 6.19 -9.11
N LEU A 83 -25.61 5.84 -9.11
CA LEU A 83 -26.07 4.55 -8.57
C LEU A 83 -25.97 3.43 -9.62
N THR A 84 -26.17 3.78 -10.88
CA THR A 84 -26.16 2.83 -12.00
C THR A 84 -24.84 2.89 -12.78
N ILE A 85 -24.41 1.74 -13.27
CA ILE A 85 -23.34 1.63 -14.26
C ILE A 85 -23.96 1.94 -15.63
N SER A 86 -23.46 2.97 -16.30
CA SER A 86 -23.95 3.36 -17.62
C SER A 86 -23.81 2.22 -18.64
N LYS A 87 -24.83 2.06 -19.49
CA LYS A 87 -24.78 1.18 -20.66
C LYS A 87 -23.58 1.48 -21.57
N GLN A 88 -23.19 2.75 -21.64
CA GLN A 88 -22.02 3.20 -22.40
C GLN A 88 -20.86 3.48 -21.43
N THR A 89 -20.11 2.43 -21.10
CA THR A 89 -18.93 2.54 -20.25
C THR A 89 -17.75 3.16 -21.00
N LYS A 90 -16.89 3.88 -20.26
CA LYS A 90 -15.61 4.41 -20.76
C LYS A 90 -14.67 3.29 -21.22
N HIS A 91 -14.67 2.17 -20.51
CA HIS A 91 -13.83 1.01 -20.85
C HIS A 91 -14.67 -0.11 -21.45
N LEU A 92 -14.04 -0.88 -22.32
CA LEU A 92 -14.57 -2.06 -22.94
C LEU A 92 -13.62 -3.20 -22.65
N TYR A 93 -14.16 -4.38 -22.41
CA TYR A 93 -13.39 -5.60 -22.28
C TYR A 93 -13.27 -6.28 -23.63
N LEU A 94 -12.05 -6.66 -23.99
CA LEU A 94 -11.75 -7.39 -25.21
C LEU A 94 -12.22 -8.84 -25.08
N ALA A 95 -13.22 -9.21 -25.86
CA ALA A 95 -13.83 -10.54 -25.87
C ALA A 95 -13.97 -11.08 -27.31
N PRO A 96 -12.85 -11.42 -27.98
CA PRO A 96 -12.88 -11.87 -29.36
C PRO A 96 -13.69 -13.16 -29.50
N ARG A 97 -14.53 -13.23 -30.54
CA ARG A 97 -15.26 -14.46 -30.88
C ARG A 97 -14.33 -15.49 -31.51
N ALA A 98 -14.75 -16.75 -31.52
CA ALA A 98 -14.06 -17.80 -32.26
C ALA A 98 -14.02 -17.49 -33.76
N GLY A 99 -12.91 -17.85 -34.42
CA GLY A 99 -12.69 -17.66 -35.85
C GLY A 99 -11.56 -16.68 -36.17
N ALA A 100 -11.52 -16.21 -37.42
CA ALA A 100 -10.49 -15.30 -37.90
C ALA A 100 -10.63 -13.91 -37.24
N LEU A 101 -9.53 -13.37 -36.74
CA LEU A 101 -9.44 -12.00 -36.26
C LEU A 101 -9.67 -11.03 -37.43
N LYS A 102 -10.60 -10.11 -37.26
CA LYS A 102 -10.98 -9.11 -38.27
C LYS A 102 -10.48 -7.73 -37.87
N GLU A 103 -10.36 -6.85 -38.86
CA GLU A 103 -9.98 -5.44 -38.63
C GLU A 103 -8.64 -5.33 -37.88
N ASP A 104 -8.47 -4.28 -37.10
CA ASP A 104 -7.23 -3.97 -36.39
C ASP A 104 -6.99 -4.90 -35.19
N LEU A 105 -7.95 -5.76 -34.86
CA LEU A 105 -7.83 -6.73 -33.75
C LEU A 105 -6.66 -7.70 -33.96
N LYS A 106 -6.37 -8.09 -35.21
CA LYS A 106 -5.22 -8.96 -35.51
C LYS A 106 -3.90 -8.30 -35.11
N ASP A 107 -3.75 -7.02 -35.43
CA ASP A 107 -2.55 -6.26 -35.11
C ASP A 107 -2.45 -5.99 -33.60
N TYR A 108 -3.59 -5.74 -32.94
CA TYR A 108 -3.63 -5.60 -31.49
C TYR A 108 -3.25 -6.89 -30.76
N VAL A 109 -3.72 -8.06 -31.23
CA VAL A 109 -3.30 -9.36 -30.68
C VAL A 109 -1.81 -9.58 -30.89
N ARG A 110 -1.28 -9.29 -32.08
CA ARG A 110 0.16 -9.41 -32.36
C ARG A 110 1.02 -8.53 -31.44
N LEU A 111 0.55 -7.33 -31.10
CA LEU A 111 1.20 -6.46 -30.10
C LEU A 111 1.32 -7.18 -28.74
N GLY A 112 0.26 -7.83 -28.29
CA GLY A 112 0.27 -8.60 -27.05
C GLY A 112 1.20 -9.83 -27.08
N GLU A 113 1.33 -10.48 -28.24
CA GLU A 113 2.29 -11.59 -28.45
C GLU A 113 3.74 -11.11 -28.34
N ILE A 114 4.07 -9.99 -28.99
CA ILE A 114 5.39 -9.36 -28.91
C ILE A 114 5.71 -8.93 -27.47
N ALA A 115 4.71 -8.44 -26.74
CA ALA A 115 4.83 -8.06 -25.33
C ALA A 115 4.94 -9.29 -24.37
N GLY A 116 4.90 -10.52 -24.88
CA GLY A 116 5.02 -11.73 -24.08
C GLY A 116 3.84 -12.02 -23.16
N LEU A 117 2.66 -11.42 -23.43
CA LEU A 117 1.44 -11.66 -22.65
C LEU A 117 1.02 -13.14 -22.59
N PRO A 118 1.15 -13.95 -23.66
CA PRO A 118 0.81 -15.38 -23.60
C PRO A 118 1.58 -16.16 -22.53
N ASN A 119 2.79 -15.70 -22.19
CA ASN A 119 3.68 -16.37 -21.23
C ASN A 119 3.35 -15.98 -19.77
N GLN A 120 2.45 -15.02 -19.55
CA GLN A 120 2.04 -14.63 -18.20
C GLN A 120 1.12 -15.70 -17.60
N LYS A 121 1.46 -16.18 -16.40
CA LYS A 121 0.78 -17.28 -15.72
C LYS A 121 -0.75 -17.13 -15.67
N LEU A 122 -1.25 -15.92 -15.32
CA LEU A 122 -2.68 -15.69 -15.17
C LEU A 122 -3.39 -15.54 -16.53
N VAL A 123 -2.73 -14.96 -17.54
CA VAL A 123 -3.26 -14.88 -18.90
C VAL A 123 -3.43 -16.28 -19.49
N ALA A 124 -2.38 -17.10 -19.40
CA ALA A 124 -2.40 -18.50 -19.83
C ALA A 124 -3.46 -19.33 -19.09
N ALA A 125 -3.60 -19.15 -17.77
CA ALA A 125 -4.58 -19.88 -16.97
C ALA A 125 -6.05 -19.50 -17.28
N ASN A 126 -6.28 -18.26 -17.74
CA ASN A 126 -7.60 -17.77 -18.10
C ASN A 126 -7.97 -18.06 -19.58
N ALA A 127 -7.02 -18.50 -20.40
CA ALA A 127 -7.21 -18.75 -21.81
C ALA A 127 -8.17 -19.92 -22.08
N GLU A 128 -8.90 -19.81 -23.18
CA GLU A 128 -9.68 -20.89 -23.78
C GLU A 128 -8.88 -21.50 -24.94
N ASP A 129 -9.35 -21.37 -26.19
CA ASP A 129 -8.67 -21.89 -27.39
C ASP A 129 -7.49 -21.01 -27.82
N ALA A 130 -7.48 -19.75 -27.39
CA ALA A 130 -6.45 -18.77 -27.69
C ALA A 130 -6.17 -17.90 -26.46
N TRP A 131 -4.92 -17.48 -26.28
CA TRP A 131 -4.48 -16.73 -25.09
C TRP A 131 -5.25 -15.41 -24.89
N TYR A 132 -5.68 -14.78 -25.98
CA TYR A 132 -6.46 -13.54 -25.98
C TYR A 132 -7.98 -13.76 -25.81
N ARG A 133 -8.44 -15.01 -25.74
CA ARG A 133 -9.84 -15.36 -25.45
C ARG A 133 -9.94 -15.89 -24.02
N GLN A 134 -10.41 -15.02 -23.12
CA GLN A 134 -10.64 -15.38 -21.71
C GLN A 134 -12.14 -15.54 -21.44
N VAL A 135 -12.55 -16.69 -20.89
CA VAL A 135 -13.97 -17.01 -20.63
C VAL A 135 -14.25 -17.36 -19.17
N ARG A 136 -13.31 -18.03 -18.49
CA ARG A 136 -13.51 -18.62 -17.15
C ARG A 136 -13.74 -17.62 -16.00
N SER A 137 -13.64 -16.32 -16.28
CA SER A 137 -13.52 -15.29 -15.24
C SER A 137 -14.36 -14.04 -15.50
N ARG A 138 -15.27 -14.06 -16.49
CA ARG A 138 -16.17 -12.93 -16.76
C ARG A 138 -17.26 -12.85 -15.70
N VAL A 139 -17.38 -11.70 -15.06
CA VAL A 139 -18.30 -11.47 -13.94
C VAL A 139 -19.22 -10.31 -14.31
N TYR A 140 -20.50 -10.63 -14.43
CA TYR A 140 -21.57 -9.74 -14.89
C TYR A 140 -22.58 -9.44 -13.78
N SER A 141 -22.18 -9.66 -12.53
CA SER A 141 -23.11 -9.62 -11.42
C SER A 141 -23.86 -8.30 -11.35
N ARG A 142 -25.14 -8.39 -11.00
CA ARG A 142 -26.10 -7.29 -11.03
C ARG A 142 -25.80 -6.22 -9.98
N TRP A 143 -25.22 -6.57 -8.84
CA TRP A 143 -24.68 -5.59 -7.89
C TRP A 143 -23.16 -5.63 -7.88
N ALA A 144 -22.54 -4.45 -8.00
CA ALA A 144 -21.10 -4.28 -7.90
C ALA A 144 -20.76 -3.59 -6.58
N LEU A 145 -20.05 -4.30 -5.70
CA LEU A 145 -19.48 -3.74 -4.47
C LEU A 145 -18.00 -3.38 -4.72
N PRO A 146 -17.47 -2.31 -4.13
CA PRO A 146 -16.05 -2.02 -4.23
C PRO A 146 -15.27 -3.04 -3.40
N TYR A 147 -14.23 -3.65 -3.99
CA TYR A 147 -13.31 -4.52 -3.24
C TYR A 147 -12.59 -3.72 -2.16
N ASN A 148 -12.13 -2.51 -2.50
CA ASN A 148 -11.53 -1.57 -1.57
C ASN A 148 -12.29 -0.25 -1.64
N SER A 149 -12.73 0.26 -0.49
CA SER A 149 -13.26 1.63 -0.39
C SER A 149 -12.93 2.25 0.97
N ALA A 150 -12.93 3.58 1.03
CA ALA A 150 -12.75 4.31 2.27
C ALA A 150 -14.04 4.31 3.11
N TYR A 151 -14.35 5.44 3.75
CA TYR A 151 -15.59 5.67 4.48
C TYR A 151 -16.82 5.88 3.59
N ASP A 152 -16.68 6.00 2.27
CA ASP A 152 -17.83 6.16 1.37
C ASP A 152 -18.09 4.86 0.60
N TYR A 153 -19.07 4.11 1.09
CA TYR A 153 -19.49 2.82 0.55
C TYR A 153 -20.75 2.96 -0.32
N GLY A 154 -20.96 2.02 -1.24
CA GLY A 154 -22.20 1.87 -2.00
C GLY A 154 -22.14 0.63 -2.89
N ALA A 155 -23.30 0.08 -3.23
CA ALA A 155 -23.44 -1.05 -4.15
C ALA A 155 -24.09 -0.58 -5.45
N TRP A 156 -23.33 -0.61 -6.54
CA TRP A 156 -23.77 -0.07 -7.83
C TRP A 156 -24.61 -1.06 -8.60
N ASP A 157 -25.64 -0.54 -9.25
CA ASP A 157 -26.53 -1.29 -10.11
C ASP A 157 -25.89 -1.52 -11.49
N ASN A 158 -25.61 -2.78 -11.80
CA ASN A 158 -25.02 -3.24 -13.06
C ASN A 158 -26.08 -3.81 -14.01
N GLU A 159 -27.18 -3.10 -14.21
CA GLU A 159 -28.33 -3.63 -14.94
C GLU A 159 -28.04 -4.05 -16.38
N PHE A 160 -27.08 -3.39 -17.01
CA PHE A 160 -26.68 -3.67 -18.39
C PHE A 160 -25.62 -4.77 -18.50
N GLY A 161 -25.21 -5.38 -17.38
CA GLY A 161 -24.24 -6.48 -17.37
C GLY A 161 -22.87 -6.05 -17.90
N ALA A 162 -22.30 -4.96 -17.39
CA ALA A 162 -20.90 -4.64 -17.66
C ALA A 162 -19.99 -5.65 -16.94
N ILE A 163 -18.84 -5.97 -17.53
CA ILE A 163 -17.82 -6.80 -16.89
C ILE A 163 -17.22 -6.04 -15.71
N LEU A 164 -17.26 -6.68 -14.54
CA LEU A 164 -16.66 -6.17 -13.32
C LEU A 164 -15.18 -6.58 -13.25
N ASN A 165 -14.27 -5.62 -13.15
CA ASN A 165 -12.86 -5.88 -12.85
C ASN A 165 -12.67 -6.41 -11.41
N GLY A 166 -11.53 -7.06 -11.14
CA GLY A 166 -11.15 -7.57 -9.81
C GLY A 166 -11.06 -6.53 -8.69
N ARG A 167 -11.20 -5.24 -8.98
CA ARG A 167 -11.48 -4.17 -8.01
C ARG A 167 -12.92 -4.12 -7.50
N PHE A 168 -13.78 -5.01 -7.98
CA PHE A 168 -15.16 -5.17 -7.53
C PHE A 168 -15.42 -6.58 -7.00
N VAL A 169 -16.42 -6.68 -6.15
CA VAL A 169 -17.08 -7.92 -5.76
C VAL A 169 -18.48 -7.90 -6.35
N GLY A 170 -18.76 -8.88 -7.22
CA GLY A 170 -20.07 -9.09 -7.81
C GLY A 170 -21.01 -9.81 -6.85
N VAL A 171 -22.25 -9.34 -6.76
CA VAL A 171 -23.30 -9.91 -5.92
C VAL A 171 -24.58 -10.07 -6.74
N ASP A 172 -25.11 -11.29 -6.78
CA ASP A 172 -26.37 -11.66 -7.45
C ASP A 172 -27.30 -12.30 -6.43
N ALA A 173 -28.58 -11.94 -6.41
CA ALA A 173 -29.54 -12.63 -5.55
C ALA A 173 -29.59 -14.12 -5.90
N ILE A 174 -29.85 -14.98 -4.90
CA ILE A 174 -30.11 -16.40 -5.15
C ILE A 174 -31.44 -16.57 -5.89
N ASP A 175 -32.39 -15.70 -5.58
CA ASP A 175 -33.69 -15.61 -6.21
C ASP A 175 -33.77 -14.28 -6.97
N ASP A 176 -33.93 -14.35 -8.29
CA ASP A 176 -33.90 -13.19 -9.19
C ASP A 176 -35.03 -12.20 -8.89
N GLU A 177 -36.17 -12.65 -8.34
CA GLU A 177 -37.28 -11.77 -7.94
C GLU A 177 -36.87 -10.80 -6.81
N ASN A 178 -35.88 -11.20 -6.02
CA ASN A 178 -35.38 -10.46 -4.87
C ASN A 178 -34.23 -9.49 -5.21
N GLN A 179 -33.85 -9.39 -6.48
CA GLN A 179 -32.68 -8.62 -6.91
C GLN A 179 -32.74 -7.15 -6.52
N LEU A 180 -33.93 -6.53 -6.59
CA LEU A 180 -34.13 -5.13 -6.26
C LEU A 180 -34.09 -4.89 -4.75
N LEU A 181 -34.72 -5.76 -3.96
CA LEU A 181 -34.67 -5.71 -2.49
C LEU A 181 -33.26 -5.95 -1.96
N LEU A 182 -32.51 -6.86 -2.58
CA LEU A 182 -31.10 -7.06 -2.28
C LEU A 182 -30.31 -5.76 -2.53
N GLY A 183 -30.56 -5.08 -3.64
CA GLY A 183 -29.95 -3.78 -3.94
C GLY A 183 -30.23 -2.69 -2.91
N ALA A 184 -31.49 -2.61 -2.49
CA ALA A 184 -31.94 -1.71 -1.43
C ALA A 184 -31.16 -1.98 -0.13
N VAL A 185 -31.14 -3.23 0.31
CA VAL A 185 -30.44 -3.65 1.52
C VAL A 185 -28.92 -3.40 1.43
N LEU A 186 -28.30 -3.75 0.30
CA LEU A 186 -26.86 -3.57 0.07
C LEU A 186 -26.43 -2.10 0.14
N ASN A 187 -27.36 -1.17 -0.12
CA ASN A 187 -27.12 0.26 -0.06
C ASN A 187 -27.49 0.91 1.28
N THR A 188 -27.92 0.16 2.29
CA THR A 188 -28.21 0.73 3.63
C THR A 188 -26.96 1.09 4.44
N THR A 189 -27.11 2.00 5.40
CA THR A 189 -26.04 2.28 6.38
C THR A 189 -25.74 1.06 7.27
N MET A 190 -26.73 0.20 7.46
CA MET A 190 -26.57 -1.06 8.20
C MET A 190 -25.56 -1.98 7.48
N THR A 191 -25.69 -2.15 6.17
CA THR A 191 -24.72 -2.89 5.35
C THR A 191 -23.35 -2.22 5.36
N ALA A 192 -23.29 -0.89 5.25
CA ALA A 192 -22.04 -0.12 5.33
C ALA A 192 -21.29 -0.36 6.65
N MET A 193 -22.00 -0.50 7.76
CA MET A 193 -21.40 -0.81 9.08
C MET A 193 -20.95 -2.27 9.18
N CYS A 194 -21.74 -3.22 8.69
CA CYS A 194 -21.35 -4.64 8.69
C CYS A 194 -20.14 -4.90 7.80
N ARG A 195 -19.97 -4.13 6.73
CA ARG A 195 -18.75 -4.08 5.94
C ARG A 195 -17.53 -3.70 6.79
N LEU A 196 -17.64 -2.69 7.66
CA LEU A 196 -16.52 -2.28 8.54
C LEU A 196 -16.18 -3.33 9.60
N LEU A 197 -17.14 -4.17 9.99
CA LEU A 197 -16.93 -5.25 10.95
C LEU A 197 -16.20 -6.46 10.33
N GLU A 198 -16.50 -6.79 9.08
CA GLU A 198 -15.93 -7.97 8.41
C GLU A 198 -14.72 -7.65 7.52
N GLY A 199 -14.56 -6.39 7.10
CA GLY A 199 -13.48 -5.95 6.22
C GLY A 199 -12.13 -5.88 6.92
N VAL A 200 -11.06 -5.97 6.12
CA VAL A 200 -9.69 -5.84 6.61
C VAL A 200 -9.19 -4.42 6.36
N ALA A 201 -8.78 -3.72 7.42
CA ALA A 201 -8.20 -2.39 7.30
C ALA A 201 -6.86 -2.44 6.54
N THR A 202 -6.74 -1.63 5.49
CA THR A 202 -5.55 -1.61 4.60
C THR A 202 -4.47 -0.62 5.05
N GLY A 203 -4.72 0.12 6.15
CA GLY A 203 -3.80 1.16 6.67
C GLY A 203 -3.76 2.46 5.86
N VAL A 204 -4.49 2.56 4.74
CA VAL A 204 -4.56 3.75 3.89
C VAL A 204 -5.94 4.38 4.01
N GLU A 205 -6.02 5.63 4.48
CA GLU A 205 -7.20 6.51 4.35
C GLU A 205 -8.54 5.87 4.82
N GLY A 206 -8.45 5.09 5.92
CA GLY A 206 -9.60 4.35 6.45
C GLY A 206 -10.23 3.36 5.46
N ALA A 207 -9.47 2.90 4.47
CA ALA A 207 -9.93 1.96 3.46
C ALA A 207 -9.92 0.53 3.96
N TYR A 208 -10.99 -0.19 3.65
CA TYR A 208 -11.19 -1.59 4.01
C TYR A 208 -11.29 -2.44 2.75
N ASP A 209 -10.52 -3.52 2.75
CA ASP A 209 -10.63 -4.60 1.78
C ASP A 209 -11.76 -5.54 2.18
N VAL A 210 -12.70 -5.72 1.27
CA VAL A 210 -13.84 -6.61 1.41
C VAL A 210 -13.89 -7.49 0.17
N GLY A 211 -13.05 -8.52 0.18
CA GLY A 211 -13.10 -9.59 -0.81
C GLY A 211 -14.30 -10.54 -0.62
N PRO A 212 -14.53 -11.51 -1.52
CA PRO A 212 -15.67 -12.41 -1.44
C PRO A 212 -15.81 -13.14 -0.09
N PRO A 213 -14.74 -13.65 0.57
CA PRO A 213 -14.89 -14.30 1.86
C PRO A 213 -15.44 -13.38 2.97
N ALA A 214 -15.03 -12.11 2.97
CA ALA A 214 -15.54 -11.11 3.92
C ALA A 214 -16.96 -10.68 3.55
N ALA A 215 -17.22 -10.40 2.27
CA ALA A 215 -18.53 -10.03 1.77
C ALA A 215 -19.60 -11.09 2.10
N ARG A 216 -19.29 -12.39 1.95
CA ARG A 216 -20.18 -13.49 2.33
C ARG A 216 -20.60 -13.48 3.80
N LYS A 217 -19.69 -13.06 4.69
CA LYS A 217 -19.92 -13.02 6.14
C LYS A 217 -20.68 -11.78 6.60
N MET A 218 -20.72 -10.72 5.79
CA MET A 218 -21.44 -9.49 6.13
C MET A 218 -22.88 -9.82 6.49
N ARG A 219 -23.30 -9.40 7.70
CA ARG A 219 -24.69 -9.54 8.13
C ARG A 219 -25.53 -8.41 7.54
N VAL A 220 -26.55 -8.75 6.78
CA VAL A 220 -27.46 -7.81 6.13
C VAL A 220 -28.90 -8.08 6.57
N PRO A 221 -29.79 -7.07 6.56
CA PRO A 221 -31.24 -7.26 6.69
C PRO A 221 -31.75 -8.47 5.90
N ASP A 222 -32.50 -9.37 6.56
CA ASP A 222 -33.09 -10.53 5.89
C ASP A 222 -34.35 -10.13 5.12
N ILE A 223 -34.22 -9.97 3.80
CA ILE A 223 -35.33 -9.61 2.91
C ILE A 223 -36.52 -10.59 2.97
N ARG A 224 -36.28 -11.85 3.34
CA ARG A 224 -37.33 -12.88 3.46
C ARG A 224 -38.23 -12.66 4.68
N ARG A 225 -37.79 -11.82 5.62
CA ARG A 225 -38.54 -11.43 6.82
C ARG A 225 -39.25 -10.08 6.67
N PHE A 226 -39.21 -9.48 5.49
CA PHE A 226 -39.89 -8.21 5.27
C PHE A 226 -41.41 -8.39 5.35
N ASP A 227 -42.08 -7.50 6.07
CA ASP A 227 -43.53 -7.36 6.06
C ASP A 227 -43.99 -7.08 4.62
N PRO A 228 -44.82 -7.96 4.00
CA PRO A 228 -45.28 -7.80 2.64
C PRO A 228 -45.94 -6.44 2.37
N SER A 229 -46.60 -5.85 3.37
CA SER A 229 -47.25 -4.54 3.27
C SER A 229 -46.26 -3.37 3.16
N ARG A 230 -44.98 -3.59 3.48
CA ARG A 230 -43.91 -2.59 3.49
C ARG A 230 -42.89 -2.76 2.37
N ILE A 231 -42.94 -3.86 1.62
CA ILE A 231 -42.02 -4.14 0.50
C ILE A 231 -42.10 -3.05 -0.58
N ALA A 232 -43.31 -2.56 -0.87
CA ALA A 232 -43.53 -1.47 -1.83
C ALA A 232 -42.77 -0.20 -1.42
N GLU A 233 -42.83 0.18 -0.14
CA GLU A 233 -42.15 1.38 0.39
C GLU A 233 -40.62 1.29 0.21
N VAL A 234 -40.03 0.12 0.48
CA VAL A 234 -38.59 -0.13 0.25
C VAL A 234 -38.24 -0.03 -1.23
N THR A 235 -39.06 -0.67 -2.07
CA THR A 235 -38.86 -0.75 -3.52
C THR A 235 -38.97 0.62 -4.16
N ASP A 236 -40.01 1.39 -3.85
CA ASP A 236 -40.26 2.73 -4.39
C ASP A 236 -39.15 3.69 -3.97
N THR A 237 -38.71 3.63 -2.70
CA THR A 237 -37.62 4.48 -2.21
C THR A 237 -36.32 4.19 -2.95
N PHE A 238 -35.99 2.91 -3.15
CA PHE A 238 -34.78 2.54 -3.86
C PHE A 238 -34.88 2.83 -5.37
N GLN A 239 -36.05 2.64 -5.97
CA GLN A 239 -36.31 2.97 -7.36
C GLN A 239 -36.17 4.47 -7.62
N ALA A 240 -36.64 5.34 -6.72
CA ALA A 240 -36.41 6.78 -6.79
C ALA A 240 -34.92 7.14 -6.79
N MET A 241 -34.09 6.39 -6.03
CA MET A 241 -32.63 6.56 -6.07
C MET A 241 -32.03 6.14 -7.42
N ARG A 242 -32.55 5.07 -8.04
CA ARG A 242 -32.13 4.58 -9.37
C ARG A 242 -32.49 5.58 -10.47
N GLU A 243 -33.70 6.11 -10.44
CA GLU A 243 -34.20 7.10 -11.41
C GLU A 243 -33.46 8.42 -11.31
N ALA A 244 -33.19 8.90 -10.10
CA ALA A 244 -32.34 10.07 -9.88
C ALA A 244 -30.85 9.77 -10.22
N ASN A 245 -30.49 8.50 -10.39
CA ASN A 245 -29.14 7.98 -10.58
C ASN A 245 -28.14 8.52 -9.55
N ILE A 246 -28.57 8.64 -8.29
CA ILE A 246 -27.75 9.18 -7.20
C ILE A 246 -27.39 8.05 -6.26
N MET A 247 -26.09 7.85 -6.05
CA MET A 247 -25.60 7.05 -4.93
C MET A 247 -25.42 7.98 -3.73
N PRO A 248 -26.29 7.92 -2.71
CA PRO A 248 -26.18 8.83 -1.59
C PRO A 248 -24.90 8.55 -0.80
N PRO A 249 -24.21 9.58 -0.32
CA PRO A 249 -22.99 9.38 0.45
C PRO A 249 -23.30 8.64 1.76
N ALA A 250 -22.28 7.97 2.29
CA ALA A 250 -22.30 7.47 3.66
C ALA A 250 -22.41 8.64 4.67
N PRO A 251 -22.79 8.37 5.95
CA PRO A 251 -22.90 9.43 6.96
C PRO A 251 -21.64 10.31 7.07
N SER A 252 -21.84 11.62 7.27
CA SER A 252 -20.75 12.59 7.51
C SER A 252 -20.08 12.35 8.87
N THR A 253 -19.00 13.09 9.15
CA THR A 253 -18.32 13.11 10.46
C THR A 253 -19.23 13.48 11.63
N GLU A 254 -20.29 14.26 11.36
CA GLU A 254 -21.33 14.64 12.33
C GLU A 254 -22.51 13.65 12.35
N GLY A 255 -22.45 12.58 11.56
CA GLY A 255 -23.55 11.63 11.40
C GLY A 255 -24.71 12.17 10.56
N LYS A 256 -24.50 13.21 9.74
CA LYS A 256 -25.54 13.70 8.82
C LYS A 256 -25.64 12.77 7.61
N VAL A 257 -26.87 12.52 7.16
CA VAL A 257 -27.17 11.71 5.98
C VAL A 257 -28.11 12.48 5.05
N SER A 258 -28.11 12.13 3.77
CA SER A 258 -29.12 12.64 2.83
C SER A 258 -30.52 12.11 3.16
N LEU A 259 -31.55 12.81 2.70
CA LEU A 259 -32.93 12.37 2.87
C LEU A 259 -33.18 11.01 2.20
N LEU A 260 -32.64 10.80 0.99
CA LEU A 260 -32.73 9.53 0.27
C LEU A 260 -32.15 8.35 1.08
N ARG A 261 -30.96 8.54 1.67
CA ARG A 261 -30.35 7.53 2.55
C ARG A 261 -31.24 7.24 3.76
N ARG A 262 -31.72 8.30 4.43
CA ARG A 262 -32.55 8.16 5.62
C ARG A 262 -33.87 7.45 5.31
N HIS A 263 -34.53 7.78 4.21
CA HIS A 263 -35.77 7.14 3.80
C HIS A 263 -35.55 5.64 3.52
N LEU A 264 -34.49 5.28 2.79
CA LEU A 264 -34.17 3.88 2.52
C LEU A 264 -33.89 3.10 3.80
N ASP A 265 -33.06 3.65 4.68
CA ASP A 265 -32.69 3.01 5.94
C ASP A 265 -33.91 2.83 6.87
N VAL A 266 -34.83 3.81 6.92
CA VAL A 266 -36.09 3.71 7.67
C VAL A 266 -37.01 2.66 7.06
N ALA A 267 -37.24 2.71 5.74
CA ALA A 267 -38.12 1.78 5.04
C ALA A 267 -37.68 0.33 5.26
N VAL A 268 -36.37 0.04 5.19
CA VAL A 268 -35.84 -1.31 5.43
C VAL A 268 -36.07 -1.77 6.88
N LEU A 269 -35.85 -0.90 7.88
CA LEU A 269 -36.11 -1.26 9.28
C LEU A 269 -37.61 -1.42 9.59
N CYS A 270 -38.46 -0.60 8.98
CA CYS A 270 -39.92 -0.74 9.08
C CYS A 270 -40.40 -2.03 8.43
N ALA A 271 -39.84 -2.42 7.29
CA ALA A 271 -40.11 -3.71 6.65
C ALA A 271 -39.67 -4.88 7.55
N LEU A 272 -38.63 -4.73 8.36
CA LEU A 272 -38.25 -5.72 9.40
C LEU A 272 -39.15 -5.68 10.65
N GLY A 273 -40.26 -4.95 10.63
CA GLY A 273 -41.26 -4.92 11.71
C GLY A 273 -41.02 -3.87 12.79
N MET A 274 -40.07 -2.93 12.61
CA MET A 274 -39.90 -1.82 13.54
C MET A 274 -40.93 -0.72 13.27
N SER A 275 -41.37 0.00 14.31
CA SER A 275 -42.10 1.25 14.08
C SER A 275 -41.17 2.35 13.55
N ALA A 276 -41.70 3.35 12.85
CA ALA A 276 -40.92 4.47 12.33
C ALA A 276 -40.11 5.19 13.44
N GLY A 277 -40.69 5.31 14.65
CA GLY A 277 -40.00 5.89 15.81
C GLY A 277 -38.83 5.03 16.30
N GLN A 278 -39.01 3.71 16.38
CA GLN A 278 -37.94 2.78 16.76
C GLN A 278 -36.83 2.75 15.71
N ALA A 279 -37.19 2.73 14.42
CA ALA A 279 -36.26 2.78 13.30
C ALA A 279 -35.41 4.05 13.35
N THR A 280 -36.06 5.22 13.50
CA THR A 280 -35.37 6.52 13.60
C THR A 280 -34.41 6.55 14.78
N ALA A 281 -34.85 6.13 15.98
CA ALA A 281 -34.00 6.12 17.17
C ALA A 281 -32.81 5.15 17.07
N LEU A 282 -32.93 4.05 16.33
CA LEU A 282 -31.81 3.16 16.03
C LEU A 282 -30.85 3.80 15.02
N LEU A 283 -31.39 4.39 13.96
CA LEU A 283 -30.60 5.01 12.90
C LEU A 283 -29.82 6.22 13.37
N ASP A 284 -30.39 7.08 14.22
CA ASP A 284 -29.65 8.23 14.76
C ASP A 284 -28.42 7.78 15.57
N ARG A 285 -28.55 6.69 16.34
CA ARG A 285 -27.39 6.07 17.04
C ARG A 285 -26.38 5.46 16.06
N LEU A 286 -26.86 4.84 14.98
CA LEU A 286 -26.01 4.25 13.95
C LEU A 286 -25.23 5.33 13.21
N TYR A 287 -25.89 6.40 12.77
CA TYR A 287 -25.28 7.53 12.07
C TYR A 287 -24.28 8.27 12.95
N ALA A 288 -24.61 8.52 14.22
CA ALA A 288 -23.68 9.13 15.15
C ALA A 288 -22.43 8.26 15.36
N SER A 289 -22.60 6.93 15.43
CA SER A 289 -21.48 6.00 15.59
C SER A 289 -20.59 5.93 14.34
N TYR A 290 -21.20 5.87 13.16
CA TYR A 290 -20.48 5.94 11.87
C TYR A 290 -19.72 7.26 11.74
N GLY A 291 -20.36 8.39 12.09
CA GLY A 291 -19.77 9.71 12.02
C GLY A 291 -18.57 9.87 12.95
N ARG A 292 -18.67 9.38 14.20
CA ARG A 292 -17.51 9.34 15.13
C ARG A 292 -16.34 8.54 14.57
N TRP A 293 -16.61 7.36 14.02
CA TRP A 293 -15.58 6.53 13.39
C TRP A 293 -14.92 7.27 12.21
N ARG A 294 -15.72 7.80 11.30
CA ARG A 294 -15.25 8.58 10.14
C ARG A 294 -14.42 9.79 10.56
N GLY A 295 -14.89 10.54 11.58
CA GLY A 295 -14.16 11.68 12.12
C GLY A 295 -12.81 11.29 12.73
N GLY A 296 -12.71 10.11 13.34
CA GLY A 296 -11.43 9.53 13.78
C GLY A 296 -10.47 9.29 12.62
N VAL A 297 -10.95 8.67 11.54
CA VAL A 297 -10.19 8.41 10.31
C VAL A 297 -9.70 9.72 9.69
N GLU A 298 -10.59 10.68 9.43
CA GLU A 298 -10.25 11.94 8.76
C GLU A 298 -9.26 12.80 9.58
N LYS A 299 -9.32 12.75 10.92
CA LYS A 299 -8.34 13.41 11.78
C LYS A 299 -6.94 12.81 11.62
N VAL A 300 -6.84 11.48 11.60
CA VAL A 300 -5.55 10.79 11.35
C VAL A 300 -5.03 11.14 9.97
N GLU A 301 -5.88 11.14 8.94
CA GLU A 301 -5.48 11.55 7.58
C GLU A 301 -4.99 12.98 7.51
N THR A 302 -5.69 13.92 8.16
CA THR A 302 -5.30 15.33 8.19
C THR A 302 -3.92 15.48 8.82
N LYS A 303 -3.65 14.77 9.93
CA LYS A 303 -2.33 14.71 10.57
C LYS A 303 -1.27 14.09 9.65
N MET A 304 -1.62 13.05 8.91
CA MET A 304 -0.71 12.42 7.95
C MET A 304 -0.44 13.32 6.73
N ARG A 305 -1.42 14.13 6.29
CA ARG A 305 -1.23 15.11 5.21
C ARG A 305 -0.38 16.29 5.68
N SER A 306 -0.57 16.79 6.90
CA SER A 306 0.30 17.83 7.46
C SER A 306 1.74 17.31 7.62
N ASN A 307 1.92 16.08 8.11
CA ASN A 307 3.23 15.46 8.19
C ASN A 307 3.87 15.27 6.81
N ARG A 308 3.10 14.81 5.80
CA ARG A 308 3.59 14.72 4.41
C ARG A 308 4.00 16.07 3.83
N ARG A 309 3.22 17.13 4.08
CA ARG A 309 3.56 18.49 3.63
C ARG A 309 4.82 19.01 4.31
N ALA A 310 4.96 18.79 5.62
CA ALA A 310 6.16 19.13 6.37
C ALA A 310 7.39 18.35 5.86
N MET A 311 7.24 17.05 5.57
CA MET A 311 8.31 16.22 5.01
C MET A 311 8.70 16.63 3.58
N ASN A 312 7.73 16.95 2.72
CA ASN A 312 7.99 17.45 1.38
C ASN A 312 8.67 18.83 1.40
N ALA A 313 8.27 19.72 2.32
CA ALA A 313 8.92 21.02 2.52
C ALA A 313 10.39 20.87 2.99
N LEU A 314 10.71 19.76 3.65
CA LEU A 314 12.07 19.39 4.08
C LEU A 314 12.83 18.55 3.02
N GLY A 315 12.29 18.38 1.81
CA GLY A 315 12.96 17.68 0.71
C GLY A 315 13.02 16.15 0.86
N GLN A 316 12.24 15.55 1.77
CA GLN A 316 12.28 14.10 2.02
C GLN A 316 11.30 13.36 1.10
N SER A 317 11.85 12.65 0.11
CA SER A 317 11.11 11.76 -0.79
C SER A 317 10.59 10.49 -0.09
N ARG A 318 9.46 9.97 -0.59
CA ARG A 318 8.75 8.74 -0.18
C ARG A 318 9.60 7.46 -0.21
N THR A 319 10.80 7.51 -0.78
CA THR A 319 11.73 6.38 -0.91
C THR A 319 12.60 6.16 0.32
N VAL A 320 12.63 7.08 1.29
CA VAL A 320 13.49 6.96 2.46
C VAL A 320 12.73 6.30 3.61
N ASN A 321 13.27 5.18 4.11
CA ASN A 321 12.76 4.50 5.29
C ASN A 321 12.58 5.51 6.45
N PRO A 322 11.39 5.61 7.09
CA PRO A 322 11.13 6.56 8.17
C PRO A 322 12.15 6.49 9.32
N ILE A 323 12.64 5.30 9.66
CA ILE A 323 13.68 5.12 10.67
C ILE A 323 15.01 5.72 10.21
N GLU A 324 15.35 5.56 8.93
CA GLU A 324 16.57 6.11 8.35
C GLU A 324 16.53 7.65 8.30
N ALA A 325 15.37 8.21 7.91
CA ALA A 325 15.16 9.66 7.88
C ALA A 325 15.22 10.29 9.28
N THR A 326 14.53 9.68 10.27
CA THR A 326 14.56 10.16 11.65
C THR A 326 15.95 9.99 12.27
N GLY A 327 16.63 8.87 12.02
CA GLY A 327 18.00 8.64 12.52
C GLY A 327 19.00 9.65 11.98
N ARG A 328 18.89 10.02 10.69
CA ARG A 328 19.66 11.11 10.10
C ARG A 328 19.35 12.45 10.75
N ARG A 329 18.07 12.77 10.98
CA ARG A 329 17.67 14.01 11.65
C ARG A 329 18.26 14.11 13.06
N VAL A 330 18.16 13.05 13.85
CA VAL A 330 18.75 13.00 15.20
C VAL A 330 20.26 13.18 15.12
N TRP A 331 20.93 12.59 14.12
CA TRP A 331 22.36 12.82 13.88
C TRP A 331 22.66 14.29 13.59
N ASP A 332 21.92 14.94 12.68
CA ASP A 332 22.13 16.35 12.35
C ASP A 332 21.95 17.29 13.57
N GLU A 333 21.09 16.91 14.53
CA GLU A 333 20.90 17.64 15.79
C GLU A 333 22.05 17.48 16.79
N ILE A 334 22.84 16.41 16.72
CA ILE A 334 23.91 16.12 17.72
C ILE A 334 25.32 16.18 17.15
N ARG A 335 25.47 16.21 15.82
CA ARG A 335 26.76 16.10 15.15
C ARG A 335 27.78 17.17 15.54
N HIS A 336 27.33 18.33 16.03
CA HIS A 336 28.22 19.43 16.42
C HIS A 336 28.96 19.16 17.74
N ASP A 337 28.44 18.25 18.57
CA ASP A 337 29.04 17.83 19.84
C ASP A 337 29.83 16.52 19.72
N ALA A 338 29.82 15.89 18.53
CA ALA A 338 30.39 14.57 18.31
C ALA A 338 31.79 14.69 17.67
N PRO A 339 32.86 14.23 18.33
CA PRO A 339 34.19 14.26 17.74
C PRO A 339 34.37 13.17 16.68
N ASN A 340 35.34 13.36 15.80
CA ASN A 340 35.69 12.44 14.71
C ASN A 340 36.87 11.55 15.14
N PHE A 341 36.64 10.24 15.17
CA PHE A 341 37.66 9.25 15.50
C PHE A 341 38.21 8.57 14.23
N PRO A 342 39.51 8.23 14.21
CA PRO A 342 40.54 8.61 15.18
C PRO A 342 41.10 10.04 14.98
N SER A 343 40.61 10.78 13.99
CA SER A 343 41.25 12.00 13.48
C SER A 343 41.43 13.13 14.49
N ASP A 344 40.56 13.25 15.48
CA ASP A 344 40.63 14.34 16.46
C ASP A 344 41.57 14.01 17.64
N PHE A 345 41.98 12.75 17.78
CA PHE A 345 42.70 12.25 18.96
C PHE A 345 44.07 11.64 18.66
N VAL A 346 44.39 11.35 17.40
CA VAL A 346 45.75 10.98 16.98
C VAL A 346 46.51 12.25 16.63
N ALA A 347 47.54 12.55 17.43
CA ALA A 347 48.42 13.71 17.23
C ALA A 347 49.17 13.61 15.89
N LYS A 348 49.52 14.76 15.31
CA LYS A 348 50.19 14.82 13.99
C LYS A 348 51.61 14.25 14.01
N ASP A 349 52.25 14.27 15.16
CA ASP A 349 53.60 13.75 15.41
C ASP A 349 53.61 12.31 15.95
N GLU A 350 52.44 11.67 16.09
CA GLU A 350 52.35 10.29 16.56
C GLU A 350 52.97 9.34 15.53
N VAL A 351 53.83 8.43 15.98
CA VAL A 351 54.43 7.41 15.12
C VAL A 351 53.39 6.32 14.83
N ILE A 352 52.99 6.23 13.57
CA ILE A 352 51.96 5.31 13.08
C ILE A 352 52.60 4.19 12.27
N GLU A 353 52.12 2.97 12.49
CA GLU A 353 52.43 1.80 11.67
C GLU A 353 51.22 1.44 10.79
N VAL A 354 51.44 1.23 9.50
CA VAL A 354 50.39 0.83 8.55
C VAL A 354 50.33 -0.69 8.47
N ILE A 355 49.22 -1.27 8.89
CA ILE A 355 49.07 -2.73 9.01
C ILE A 355 47.90 -3.20 8.15
N GLY A 356 48.15 -4.14 7.25
CA GLY A 356 47.11 -4.77 6.44
C GLY A 356 46.29 -5.76 7.26
N VAL A 357 45.04 -5.39 7.59
CA VAL A 357 44.07 -6.24 8.31
C VAL A 357 42.97 -6.69 7.34
N PRO A 358 42.97 -7.96 6.92
CA PRO A 358 41.93 -8.50 6.04
C PRO A 358 40.52 -8.38 6.61
N THR A 359 39.51 -8.29 5.74
CA THR A 359 38.10 -8.20 6.16
C THR A 359 37.63 -9.44 6.93
N ASP A 360 38.21 -10.61 6.66
CA ASP A 360 37.91 -11.87 7.35
C ASP A 360 38.76 -12.12 8.62
N ALA A 361 39.58 -11.16 9.04
CA ALA A 361 40.35 -11.25 10.27
C ALA A 361 39.43 -11.28 11.50
N TYR A 362 39.65 -12.25 12.39
CA TYR A 362 39.05 -12.30 13.72
C TYR A 362 39.86 -11.43 14.69
N ILE A 363 39.20 -10.42 15.25
CA ILE A 363 39.77 -9.49 16.23
C ILE A 363 39.08 -9.78 17.58
N PRO A 364 39.80 -10.26 18.60
CA PRO A 364 39.22 -10.60 19.90
C PRO A 364 38.48 -9.42 20.56
N GLU A 365 37.36 -9.70 21.23
CA GLU A 365 36.59 -8.69 21.99
C GLU A 365 37.20 -8.40 23.37
N SER A 366 37.80 -9.42 24.00
CA SER A 366 38.49 -9.32 25.28
C SER A 366 39.99 -9.60 25.13
N GLU A 367 40.78 -9.20 26.13
CA GLU A 367 42.19 -9.54 26.19
C GLU A 367 42.37 -11.06 26.37
N PRO A 368 43.05 -11.76 25.43
CA PRO A 368 43.30 -13.18 25.55
C PRO A 368 44.41 -13.47 26.57
N LEU A 369 44.25 -14.53 27.37
CA LEU A 369 45.16 -14.87 28.48
C LEU A 369 46.56 -15.34 28.05
N ILE A 370 46.71 -15.88 26.84
CA ILE A 370 47.93 -16.60 26.42
C ILE A 370 48.67 -15.89 25.27
N GLU A 371 47.96 -15.14 24.42
CA GLU A 371 48.52 -14.53 23.21
C GLU A 371 47.96 -13.11 22.99
N ALA A 372 48.21 -12.24 23.97
CA ALA A 372 47.86 -10.82 23.88
C ALA A 372 48.58 -10.18 22.68
N GLY A 373 47.85 -9.42 21.87
CA GLY A 373 48.44 -8.70 20.73
C GLY A 373 48.24 -9.36 19.35
N ILE A 374 47.66 -10.56 19.26
CA ILE A 374 47.53 -11.25 17.96
C ILE A 374 46.12 -11.09 17.36
N ILE A 375 46.07 -10.78 16.06
CA ILE A 375 44.87 -10.89 15.21
C ILE A 375 45.02 -12.13 14.32
N THR A 376 43.99 -12.98 14.26
CA THR A 376 44.03 -14.22 13.47
C THR A 376 43.21 -14.10 12.19
N THR A 377 43.78 -14.50 11.07
CA THR A 377 43.07 -14.69 9.79
C THR A 377 43.06 -16.18 9.44
N LYS A 378 42.30 -16.58 8.42
CA LYS A 378 42.29 -17.98 7.95
C LYS A 378 43.65 -18.52 7.51
N LYS A 379 44.58 -17.63 7.11
CA LYS A 379 45.87 -18.03 6.49
C LYS A 379 47.10 -17.56 7.26
N LYS A 380 46.96 -16.54 8.13
CA LYS A 380 48.09 -15.86 8.78
C LYS A 380 47.71 -15.35 10.17
N ARG A 381 48.71 -15.23 11.04
CA ARG A 381 48.63 -14.51 12.31
C ARG A 381 49.30 -13.15 12.12
N LEU A 382 48.63 -12.08 12.55
CA LEU A 382 49.16 -10.72 12.53
C LEU A 382 49.47 -10.34 13.97
N ASP A 383 50.74 -10.12 14.28
CA ASP A 383 51.19 -9.75 15.61
C ASP A 383 51.27 -8.22 15.75
N LEU A 384 50.40 -7.64 16.57
CA LEU A 384 50.39 -6.23 16.93
C LEU A 384 51.18 -5.95 18.21
N LYS A 385 51.89 -6.94 18.76
CA LYS A 385 52.77 -6.90 19.95
C LYS A 385 52.08 -6.61 21.28
N HIS A 386 50.89 -6.00 21.29
CA HIS A 386 50.20 -5.59 22.51
C HIS A 386 48.67 -5.56 22.35
N CYS A 387 47.93 -5.94 23.40
CA CYS A 387 46.46 -5.98 23.42
C CYS A 387 45.81 -4.62 23.14
N GLY A 388 46.37 -3.52 23.67
CA GLY A 388 45.92 -2.16 23.36
C GLY A 388 45.90 -1.82 21.87
N ARG A 389 46.87 -2.32 21.08
CA ARG A 389 46.91 -2.12 19.62
C ARG A 389 45.83 -2.96 18.91
N VAL A 390 45.53 -4.15 19.44
CA VAL A 390 44.38 -4.98 18.99
C VAL A 390 43.05 -4.30 19.29
N ALA A 391 42.89 -3.72 20.47
CA ALA A 391 41.68 -2.97 20.84
C ALA A 391 41.47 -1.75 19.92
N TYR A 392 42.55 -1.06 19.55
CA TYR A 392 42.49 0.03 18.58
C TYR A 392 42.12 -0.45 17.17
N ALA A 393 42.70 -1.56 16.70
CA ALA A 393 42.28 -2.19 15.44
C ALA A 393 40.79 -2.58 15.45
N ARG A 394 40.28 -3.06 16.58
CA ARG A 394 38.84 -3.35 16.76
C ARG A 394 37.99 -2.09 16.65
N MET A 395 38.39 -0.99 17.29
CA MET A 395 37.72 0.31 17.16
C MET A 395 37.66 0.76 15.69
N LEU A 396 38.77 0.68 14.95
CA LEU A 396 38.78 0.99 13.51
C LEU A 396 37.82 0.10 12.72
N ARG A 397 37.73 -1.20 13.07
CA ARG A 397 36.77 -2.11 12.45
C ARG A 397 35.32 -1.71 12.74
N ILE A 398 35.00 -1.28 13.96
CA ILE A 398 33.67 -0.78 14.35
C ILE A 398 33.31 0.47 13.54
N ILE A 399 34.27 1.38 13.35
CA ILE A 399 34.10 2.59 12.51
C ILE A 399 33.85 2.24 11.03
N GLY A 400 34.26 1.04 10.61
CA GLY A 400 34.02 0.53 9.26
C GLY A 400 35.24 0.62 8.35
N PHE A 401 36.45 0.68 8.91
CA PHE A 401 37.69 0.51 8.15
C PHE A 401 37.87 -0.95 7.72
N ALA A 402 38.42 -1.12 6.51
CA ALA A 402 38.79 -2.42 5.95
C ALA A 402 40.11 -2.28 5.18
N GLY A 403 40.99 -3.29 5.27
CA GLY A 403 42.29 -3.28 4.60
C GLY A 403 43.38 -2.65 5.47
N LEU A 404 43.96 -1.53 5.03
CA LEU A 404 45.11 -0.91 5.70
C LEU A 404 44.66 -0.10 6.92
N PHE A 405 45.18 -0.44 8.09
CA PHE A 405 44.93 0.24 9.36
C PHE A 405 46.16 1.05 9.75
N GLU A 406 45.95 2.34 10.02
CA GLU A 406 46.95 3.22 10.62
C GLU A 406 46.86 3.09 12.14
N ILE A 407 47.82 2.38 12.75
CA ILE A 407 47.81 2.06 14.19
C ILE A 407 49.01 2.72 14.87
N PRO A 408 48.81 3.59 15.88
CA PRO A 408 49.90 4.12 16.69
C PRO A 408 50.79 3.01 17.26
N VAL A 409 52.10 3.22 17.23
CA VAL A 409 53.07 2.26 17.80
C VAL A 409 52.93 2.20 19.33
N SER A 410 52.55 3.32 19.95
CA SER A 410 52.31 3.40 21.40
C SER A 410 51.00 2.71 21.80
N HIS A 411 51.13 1.59 22.51
CA HIS A 411 49.97 0.86 23.04
C HIS A 411 49.19 1.66 24.10
N VAL A 412 49.89 2.48 24.90
CA VAL A 412 49.26 3.36 25.90
C VAL A 412 48.35 4.37 25.22
N ARG A 413 48.80 4.96 24.10
CA ARG A 413 47.98 5.88 23.30
C ARG A 413 46.80 5.17 22.64
N CYS A 414 47.02 3.98 22.09
CA CYS A 414 45.94 3.16 21.54
C CYS A 414 44.82 2.93 22.57
N MET A 415 45.17 2.51 23.80
CA MET A 415 44.18 2.29 24.86
C MET A 415 43.48 3.58 25.28
N ALA A 416 44.20 4.69 25.40
CA ALA A 416 43.60 5.99 25.75
C ALA A 416 42.56 6.44 24.71
N ILE A 417 42.86 6.29 23.42
CA ILE A 417 41.91 6.65 22.35
C ILE A 417 40.70 5.71 22.34
N VAL A 418 40.91 4.40 22.56
CA VAL A 418 39.82 3.43 22.64
C VAL A 418 38.89 3.76 23.82
N ALA A 419 39.44 4.08 25.00
CA ALA A 419 38.65 4.47 26.15
C ALA A 419 37.79 5.72 25.89
N LEU A 420 38.38 6.74 25.24
CA LEU A 420 37.65 7.94 24.82
C LEU A 420 36.55 7.62 23.80
N PHE A 421 36.82 6.73 22.83
CA PHE A 421 35.83 6.28 21.86
C PHE A 421 34.64 5.59 22.53
N GLU A 422 34.89 4.69 23.48
CA GLU A 422 33.85 3.98 24.21
C GLU A 422 33.00 4.93 25.06
N GLU A 423 33.63 5.88 25.76
CA GLU A 423 32.95 6.92 26.53
C GLU A 423 32.07 7.80 25.63
N HIS A 424 32.60 8.29 24.52
CA HIS A 424 31.85 9.13 23.57
C HIS A 424 30.74 8.34 22.87
N HIS A 425 30.96 7.09 22.52
CA HIS A 425 29.93 6.22 21.93
C HIS A 425 28.76 6.01 22.90
N ALA A 426 29.03 5.79 24.19
CA ALA A 426 28.00 5.68 25.21
C ALA A 426 27.22 6.99 25.40
N LYS A 427 27.93 8.14 25.53
CA LYS A 427 27.31 9.47 25.63
C LYS A 427 26.44 9.79 24.42
N LEU A 428 26.93 9.51 23.21
CA LEU A 428 26.20 9.76 21.97
C LEU A 428 24.95 8.89 21.85
N ARG A 429 25.04 7.62 22.26
CA ARG A 429 23.90 6.69 22.25
C ARG A 429 22.78 7.17 23.18
N GLU A 430 23.13 7.66 24.37
CA GLU A 430 22.17 8.23 25.31
C GLU A 430 21.57 9.54 24.80
N ALA A 431 22.39 10.46 24.29
CA ALA A 431 21.95 11.71 23.69
C ALA A 431 21.03 11.51 22.46
N ALA A 432 21.31 10.47 21.66
CA ALA A 432 20.49 10.07 20.53
C ALA A 432 19.15 9.48 20.98
N ARG A 433 19.14 8.66 22.04
CA ARG A 433 17.91 8.06 22.61
C ARG A 433 16.95 9.15 23.09
N GLN A 434 17.43 10.09 23.89
CA GLN A 434 16.62 11.21 24.42
C GLN A 434 16.01 12.08 23.31
N ARG A 435 16.68 12.22 22.17
CA ARG A 435 16.15 12.94 21.00
C ARG A 435 15.20 12.08 20.17
N ALA A 436 15.50 10.80 20.00
CA ALA A 436 14.65 9.87 19.25
C ALA A 436 13.26 9.70 19.87
N GLU A 437 13.14 9.71 21.20
CA GLU A 437 11.86 9.65 21.93
C GLU A 437 10.90 10.81 21.59
N LYS A 438 11.43 11.93 21.09
CA LYS A 438 10.60 13.06 20.62
C LYS A 438 9.90 12.76 19.28
N TYR A 439 10.41 11.80 18.52
CA TYR A 439 10.01 11.53 17.13
C TYR A 439 9.28 10.19 16.95
N VAL A 440 9.55 9.21 17.81
CA VAL A 440 8.96 7.87 17.74
C VAL A 440 8.53 7.40 19.13
N SER A 441 7.42 6.66 19.21
CA SER A 441 6.77 6.31 20.48
C SER A 441 7.02 4.88 20.96
N SER A 442 7.46 3.97 20.08
CA SER A 442 7.74 2.59 20.47
C SER A 442 9.23 2.42 20.84
N LYS A 443 9.50 1.63 21.89
CA LYS A 443 10.88 1.35 22.34
C LYS A 443 11.74 0.75 21.23
N GLU A 444 11.17 -0.18 20.44
CA GLU A 444 11.86 -0.80 19.30
C GLU A 444 12.20 0.23 18.21
N SER A 445 11.31 1.17 17.92
CA SER A 445 11.58 2.25 16.96
C SER A 445 12.63 3.23 17.48
N VAL A 446 12.66 3.53 18.78
CA VAL A 446 13.69 4.36 19.40
C VAL A 446 15.07 3.71 19.21
N ASP A 447 15.22 2.44 19.57
CA ASP A 447 16.50 1.74 19.43
C ASP A 447 16.94 1.63 17.96
N ALA A 448 16.00 1.43 17.03
CA ALA A 448 16.29 1.41 15.60
C ALA A 448 16.79 2.77 15.08
N VAL A 449 16.17 3.88 15.51
CA VAL A 449 16.61 5.25 15.18
C VAL A 449 18.00 5.52 15.74
N VAL A 450 18.24 5.16 17.02
CA VAL A 450 19.55 5.31 17.68
C VAL A 450 20.64 4.58 16.89
N ASN A 451 20.38 3.35 16.45
CA ASN A 451 21.36 2.58 15.67
C ASN A 451 21.68 3.24 14.32
N VAL A 452 20.71 3.85 13.65
CA VAL A 452 20.94 4.63 12.42
C VAL A 452 21.79 5.87 12.71
N THR A 453 21.49 6.60 13.80
CA THR A 453 22.27 7.77 14.22
C THR A 453 23.73 7.40 14.48
N ILE A 454 23.99 6.32 15.21
CA ILE A 454 25.34 5.81 15.45
C ILE A 454 26.03 5.44 14.14
N ARG A 455 25.34 4.79 13.19
CA ARG A 455 25.89 4.47 11.87
C ARG A 455 26.35 5.73 11.12
N HIS A 456 25.59 6.82 11.20
CA HIS A 456 25.97 8.10 10.60
C HIS A 456 27.20 8.73 11.26
N TRP A 457 27.31 8.65 12.59
CA TRP A 457 28.51 9.10 13.30
C TRP A 457 29.75 8.31 12.88
N LEU A 458 29.68 6.97 12.92
CA LEU A 458 30.79 6.09 12.50
C LEU A 458 31.21 6.35 11.05
N LYS A 459 30.24 6.61 10.15
CA LYS A 459 30.54 7.02 8.79
C LYS A 459 31.31 8.35 8.73
N THR A 460 30.89 9.36 9.50
CA THR A 460 31.58 10.66 9.57
C THR A 460 33.02 10.50 10.10
N CYS A 461 33.20 9.70 11.15
CA CYS A 461 34.53 9.34 11.68
C CYS A 461 35.44 8.75 10.60
N ARG A 462 34.93 7.77 9.84
CA ARG A 462 35.66 7.15 8.74
C ARG A 462 36.00 8.14 7.63
N ASP A 463 35.03 8.93 7.19
CA ASP A 463 35.18 9.88 6.09
C ASP A 463 36.20 10.99 6.47
N ALA A 464 36.19 11.45 7.72
CA ALA A 464 37.14 12.43 8.24
C ALA A 464 38.58 11.91 8.30
N ALA A 465 38.77 10.66 8.73
CA ALA A 465 40.09 10.05 8.78
C ALA A 465 40.65 9.72 7.38
N LEU A 466 39.80 9.39 6.40
CA LEU A 466 40.23 9.21 4.99
C LEU A 466 40.55 10.54 4.28
N ALA A 467 40.03 11.67 4.77
CA ALA A 467 40.25 12.99 4.18
C ALA A 467 41.60 13.63 4.57
N ARG A 468 42.40 13.01 5.46
CA ARG A 468 43.72 13.53 5.85
C ARG A 468 44.68 13.54 4.64
N PRO A 469 45.33 14.67 4.31
CA PRO A 469 46.23 14.77 3.16
C PRO A 469 47.44 13.84 3.31
N THR A 470 47.74 13.09 2.26
CA THR A 470 48.73 11.99 2.19
C THR A 470 50.20 12.42 2.25
N ASP A 471 50.51 13.70 2.48
CA ASP A 471 51.87 14.26 2.34
C ASP A 471 52.74 14.13 3.61
N GLU A 472 52.25 13.52 4.68
CA GLU A 472 53.03 13.26 5.89
C GLU A 472 53.83 11.95 5.76
N VAL A 473 55.13 12.01 6.04
CA VAL A 473 56.13 10.93 5.85
C VAL A 473 55.70 9.64 6.52
N ARG A 474 55.20 8.68 5.73
CA ARG A 474 54.85 7.33 6.17
C ARG A 474 56.12 6.48 6.31
N VAL A 475 56.44 6.06 7.53
CA VAL A 475 57.46 5.04 7.77
C VAL A 475 56.85 3.68 7.43
N GLU A 476 57.10 3.17 6.24
CA GLU A 476 56.72 1.80 5.87
C GLU A 476 57.51 0.80 6.73
N ALA A 477 56.82 0.09 7.62
CA ALA A 477 57.40 -1.05 8.32
C ALA A 477 57.65 -2.17 7.30
N LYS A 478 58.93 -2.47 7.02
CA LYS A 478 59.31 -3.65 6.24
C LYS A 478 58.79 -4.89 6.97
N THR A 479 57.84 -5.58 6.35
CA THR A 479 57.29 -6.85 6.82
C THR A 479 58.40 -7.91 6.72
N HIS A 480 58.82 -8.46 7.85
CA HIS A 480 59.67 -9.65 7.91
C HIS A 480 58.81 -10.91 8.01
#